data_AF-A0A8B3NTE5-F1
#
_entry.id   AF-A0A8B3NTE5-F1
#
_cell.length_a   1.000
_cell.length_b   1.000
_cell.length_c   1.000
_cell.angle_alpha   90.00
_cell.angle_beta   90.00
_cell.angle_gamma   90.00
#
_symmetry.space_group_name_H-M   'P 1'
#
loop_
_entity.id
_entity.type
_entity.pdbx_description
1 polymer ?
#
loop_
_entity_poly.entity_id
_entity_poly.type
_entity_poly.pdbx_seq_one_letter_code
_entity_poly.pdbx_strand_id
1 'polypeptide(L)'
;MTTASPWWTPDVHADRRSRLILRNAITAALRDWFARRDFVEVETAALQVSPGNEAHLSAFATEAIGPDGQHLPLYLHTSPEFACKKLLAAGERRIFSLSAVYRNRERGPLHHPSFTMLEWYRANETYESLMKDCAGLVALAAERAGTKRFAFRGREADPFAEPQRLSVAEAFARYAGIDLLATVAGDGSTDREALHAALVKAGLRTAPDDNWADLFSRVMVEKIEPALGQGRATILYGYPISEAALARPSADDPRVAERFELYCCGVELANAFGELTDAAEQRRRFILEMDEKERIYGERYPIDEDFLAALAIMPPASGAALGFDRLVMLATGAMRVEDVMWTPVAG
;
A
#
# COMPACT_ATOMS: atom_id res chain seq x y z
N MET A 1 -31.16 -4.05 -20.84
CA MET A 1 -29.75 -4.14 -20.43
C MET A 1 -29.41 -5.61 -20.30
N THR A 2 -28.51 -6.14 -21.11
CA THR A 2 -28.03 -7.53 -20.96
C THR A 2 -27.19 -7.59 -19.69
N THR A 3 -27.63 -8.36 -18.71
CA THR A 3 -26.83 -8.67 -17.51
C THR A 3 -25.56 -9.37 -17.95
N ALA A 4 -24.40 -8.93 -17.44
CA ALA A 4 -23.15 -9.63 -17.69
C ALA A 4 -23.26 -11.09 -17.22
N SER A 5 -22.71 -12.03 -17.99
CA SER A 5 -22.68 -13.45 -17.60
C SER A 5 -21.92 -13.60 -16.27
N PRO A 6 -22.38 -14.45 -15.34
CA PRO A 6 -21.67 -14.71 -14.09
C PRO A 6 -20.26 -15.25 -14.34
N TRP A 7 -19.30 -14.88 -13.47
CA TRP A 7 -17.87 -15.24 -13.62
C TRP A 7 -17.61 -16.76 -13.69
N TRP A 8 -18.51 -17.58 -13.16
CA TRP A 8 -18.40 -19.04 -13.11
C TRP A 8 -18.93 -19.73 -14.36
N THR A 9 -19.57 -19.01 -15.29
CA THR A 9 -20.03 -19.59 -16.56
C THR A 9 -18.84 -20.10 -17.39
N PRO A 10 -18.97 -21.23 -18.10
CA PRO A 10 -17.83 -21.87 -18.76
C PRO A 10 -17.05 -20.98 -19.72
N ASP A 11 -17.74 -20.14 -20.49
CA ASP A 11 -17.19 -19.17 -21.43
C ASP A 11 -16.40 -18.06 -20.73
N VAL A 12 -17.00 -17.39 -19.74
CA VAL A 12 -16.31 -16.35 -18.95
C VAL A 12 -15.11 -16.92 -18.19
N HIS A 13 -15.23 -18.13 -17.63
CA HIS A 13 -14.10 -18.78 -16.98
C HIS A 13 -12.98 -19.12 -17.98
N ALA A 14 -13.33 -19.64 -19.17
CA ALA A 14 -12.35 -20.01 -20.19
C ALA A 14 -11.48 -18.80 -20.60
N ASP A 15 -12.07 -17.61 -20.74
CA ASP A 15 -11.38 -16.37 -21.12
C ASP A 15 -10.33 -15.92 -20.10
N ARG A 16 -10.52 -16.26 -18.82
CA ARG A 16 -9.65 -15.83 -17.71
C ARG A 16 -8.70 -16.93 -17.25
N ARG A 17 -9.00 -18.19 -17.58
CA ARG A 17 -8.34 -19.38 -17.01
C ARG A 17 -6.82 -19.35 -17.16
N SER A 18 -6.29 -18.94 -18.30
CA SER A 18 -4.83 -18.86 -18.52
C SER A 18 -4.15 -17.91 -17.52
N ARG A 19 -4.77 -16.75 -17.26
CA ARG A 19 -4.30 -15.76 -16.29
C ARG A 19 -4.38 -16.30 -14.85
N LEU A 20 -5.44 -17.04 -14.53
CA LEU A 20 -5.62 -17.69 -13.22
C LEU A 20 -4.59 -18.81 -12.97
N ILE A 21 -4.20 -19.55 -14.01
CA ILE A 21 -3.10 -20.52 -13.90
C ILE A 21 -1.75 -19.81 -13.70
N LEU A 22 -1.50 -18.72 -14.43
CA LEU A 22 -0.29 -17.91 -14.23
C LEU A 22 -0.24 -17.28 -12.84
N ARG A 23 -1.37 -16.84 -12.28
CA ARG A 23 -1.46 -16.41 -10.87
C ARG A 23 -0.87 -17.47 -9.94
N ASN A 24 -1.28 -18.72 -10.06
CA ASN A 24 -0.79 -19.81 -9.20
C ASN A 24 0.72 -20.06 -9.40
N ALA A 25 1.22 -19.96 -10.63
CA ALA A 25 2.65 -20.09 -10.92
C ALA A 25 3.48 -18.95 -10.29
N ILE A 26 2.98 -17.71 -10.36
CA ILE A 26 3.62 -16.55 -9.72
C ILE A 26 3.56 -16.71 -8.19
N THR A 27 2.44 -17.13 -7.62
CA THR A 27 2.32 -17.44 -6.18
C THR A 27 3.38 -18.44 -5.71
N ALA A 28 3.52 -19.56 -6.42
CA ALA A 28 4.52 -20.58 -6.09
C ALA A 28 5.96 -20.02 -6.19
N ALA A 29 6.24 -19.21 -7.22
CA ALA A 29 7.54 -18.60 -7.40
C ALA A 29 7.89 -17.57 -6.32
N LEU A 30 6.92 -16.76 -5.88
CA LEU A 30 7.11 -15.81 -4.78
C LEU A 30 7.47 -16.53 -3.49
N ARG A 31 6.73 -17.60 -3.14
CA ARG A 31 7.04 -18.42 -1.97
C ARG A 31 8.45 -19.00 -2.02
N ASP A 32 8.85 -19.56 -3.16
CA ASP A 32 10.23 -20.04 -3.36
C ASP A 32 11.27 -18.91 -3.26
N TRP A 33 10.97 -17.71 -3.78
CA TRP A 33 11.84 -16.54 -3.72
C TRP A 33 12.12 -16.10 -2.28
N PHE A 34 11.07 -16.07 -1.43
CA PHE A 34 11.17 -15.73 -0.02
C PHE A 34 11.84 -16.85 0.78
N ALA A 35 11.48 -18.11 0.56
CA ALA A 35 12.09 -19.26 1.23
C ALA A 35 13.61 -19.33 1.00
N ARG A 36 14.08 -19.03 -0.22
CA ARG A 36 15.53 -18.96 -0.54
C ARG A 36 16.26 -17.78 0.13
N ARG A 37 15.54 -16.86 0.77
CA ARG A 37 16.07 -15.67 1.43
C ARG A 37 15.82 -15.68 2.95
N ASP A 38 15.56 -16.88 3.48
CA ASP A 38 15.37 -17.15 4.91
C ASP A 38 14.14 -16.45 5.50
N PHE A 39 13.12 -16.18 4.69
CA PHE A 39 11.85 -15.69 5.18
C PHE A 39 10.94 -16.83 5.63
N VAL A 40 10.24 -16.60 6.74
CA VAL A 40 9.18 -17.47 7.25
C VAL A 40 7.83 -16.99 6.70
N GLU A 41 7.06 -17.88 6.06
CA GLU A 41 5.67 -17.58 5.70
C GLU A 41 4.82 -17.62 6.97
N VAL A 42 4.08 -16.55 7.25
CA VAL A 42 3.23 -16.42 8.44
C VAL A 42 1.77 -16.22 8.05
N GLU A 43 0.88 -16.80 8.85
CA GLU A 43 -0.56 -16.60 8.78
C GLU A 43 -0.99 -15.65 9.90
N THR A 44 -1.68 -14.58 9.57
CA THR A 44 -2.23 -13.62 10.54
C THR A 44 -3.74 -13.79 10.64
N ALA A 45 -4.30 -13.53 11.83
CA ALA A 45 -5.74 -13.56 12.00
C ALA A 45 -6.41 -12.45 11.16
N ALA A 46 -7.38 -12.82 10.34
CA ALA A 46 -8.13 -11.82 9.55
C ALA A 46 -9.08 -10.98 10.43
N LEU A 47 -9.56 -11.54 11.54
CA LEU A 47 -10.42 -10.86 12.50
C LEU A 47 -9.56 -10.16 13.55
N GLN A 48 -9.70 -8.84 13.65
CA GLN A 48 -8.88 -7.98 14.50
C GLN A 48 -9.74 -7.02 15.33
N VAL A 49 -9.22 -6.59 16.49
CA VAL A 49 -9.85 -5.56 17.31
C VAL A 49 -9.79 -4.18 16.64
N SER A 50 -8.70 -3.90 15.94
CA SER A 50 -8.51 -2.72 15.09
C SER A 50 -8.11 -3.18 13.70
N PRO A 51 -8.75 -2.71 12.62
CA PRO A 51 -8.39 -3.08 11.26
C PRO A 51 -7.14 -2.36 10.74
N GLY A 52 -6.58 -1.44 11.54
CA GLY A 52 -5.68 -0.38 11.11
C GLY A 52 -6.28 0.98 11.46
N ASN A 53 -5.46 2.03 11.38
CA ASN A 53 -5.87 3.39 11.77
C ASN A 53 -5.45 4.42 10.70
N GLU A 54 -5.72 4.12 9.43
CA GLU A 54 -5.60 5.06 8.30
C GLU A 54 -6.98 5.67 8.00
N ALA A 55 -7.06 6.99 7.87
CA ALA A 55 -8.34 7.71 7.77
C ALA A 55 -9.18 7.26 6.56
N HIS A 56 -8.52 7.07 5.42
CA HIS A 56 -9.17 6.81 4.13
C HIS A 56 -9.44 5.34 3.83
N LEU A 57 -8.97 4.40 4.67
CA LEU A 57 -9.33 2.99 4.55
C LEU A 57 -10.59 2.68 5.36
N SER A 58 -11.57 2.05 4.72
CA SER A 58 -12.77 1.54 5.39
C SER A 58 -12.66 0.03 5.56
N ALA A 59 -12.91 -0.47 6.77
CA ALA A 59 -12.93 -1.89 7.08
C ALA A 59 -14.36 -2.47 7.02
N PHE A 60 -14.45 -3.79 6.90
CA PHE A 60 -15.69 -4.51 7.22
C PHE A 60 -15.75 -4.76 8.72
N ALA A 61 -16.84 -4.38 9.36
CA ALA A 61 -17.11 -4.67 10.77
C ALA A 61 -17.93 -5.95 10.92
N THR A 62 -17.70 -6.67 12.01
CA THR A 62 -18.44 -7.87 12.42
C THR A 62 -18.38 -8.00 13.95
N GLU A 63 -18.92 -9.08 14.49
CA GLU A 63 -18.87 -9.39 15.91
C GLU A 63 -18.55 -10.87 16.14
N ALA A 64 -17.82 -11.15 17.22
CA ALA A 64 -17.71 -12.50 17.77
C ALA A 64 -18.74 -12.70 18.88
N ILE A 65 -19.44 -13.83 18.87
CA ILE A 65 -20.34 -14.24 19.94
C ILE A 65 -19.59 -15.24 20.83
N GLY A 66 -19.32 -14.83 22.06
CA GLY A 66 -18.63 -15.65 23.05
C GLY A 66 -19.47 -16.81 23.57
N PRO A 67 -18.86 -17.82 24.23
CA PRO A 67 -19.59 -18.93 24.84
C PRO A 67 -20.62 -18.52 25.90
N ASP A 68 -20.45 -17.34 26.50
CA ASP A 68 -21.37 -16.72 27.45
C ASP A 68 -22.44 -15.83 26.79
N GLY A 69 -22.47 -15.78 25.46
CA GLY A 69 -23.38 -14.97 24.67
C GLY A 69 -22.97 -13.49 24.57
N GLN A 70 -21.78 -13.09 25.04
CA GLN A 70 -21.31 -11.70 24.87
C GLN A 70 -20.89 -11.44 23.43
N HIS A 71 -21.21 -10.25 22.93
CA HIS A 71 -20.84 -9.78 21.60
C HIS A 71 -19.58 -8.91 21.70
N LEU A 72 -18.55 -9.26 20.94
CA LEU A 72 -17.29 -8.52 20.87
C LEU A 72 -17.12 -7.94 19.47
N PRO A 73 -17.02 -6.60 19.31
CA PRO A 73 -16.82 -5.99 17.99
C PRO A 73 -15.46 -6.37 17.44
N LEU A 74 -15.44 -6.77 16.16
CA LEU A 74 -14.25 -7.13 15.41
C LEU A 74 -14.33 -6.52 14.01
N TYR A 75 -13.17 -6.47 13.36
CA TYR A 75 -13.05 -6.00 11.99
C TYR A 75 -12.27 -7.02 11.17
N LEU A 76 -12.58 -7.12 9.88
CA LEU A 76 -11.67 -7.76 8.95
C LEU A 76 -10.48 -6.82 8.69
N HIS A 77 -9.27 -7.34 8.80
CA HIS A 77 -8.04 -6.56 8.62
C HIS A 77 -7.95 -5.96 7.22
N THR A 78 -7.56 -4.67 7.13
CA THR A 78 -7.28 -4.04 5.82
C THR A 78 -5.88 -4.34 5.32
N SER A 79 -5.03 -4.85 6.21
CA SER A 79 -3.65 -5.29 6.03
C SER A 79 -3.24 -6.16 7.25
N PRO A 80 -2.37 -7.17 7.08
CA PRO A 80 -1.79 -7.95 8.18
C PRO A 80 -0.73 -7.19 9.02
N GLU A 81 -0.43 -5.93 8.71
CA GLU A 81 0.71 -5.17 9.22
C GLU A 81 0.87 -5.21 10.75
N PHE A 82 -0.20 -4.92 11.50
CA PHE A 82 -0.11 -4.88 12.98
C PHE A 82 0.26 -6.24 13.55
N ALA A 83 -0.31 -7.32 13.02
CA ALA A 83 0.01 -8.68 13.44
C ALA A 83 1.45 -9.06 13.05
N CYS A 84 1.91 -8.69 11.85
CA CYS A 84 3.28 -8.92 11.43
C CYS A 84 4.29 -8.16 12.31
N LYS A 85 4.02 -6.90 12.66
CA LYS A 85 4.85 -6.12 13.58
C LYS A 85 4.91 -6.72 14.99
N LYS A 86 3.78 -7.25 15.50
CA LYS A 86 3.77 -8.02 16.76
C LYS A 86 4.66 -9.27 16.69
N LEU A 87 4.73 -9.94 15.54
CA LEU A 87 5.66 -11.07 15.35
C LEU A 87 7.14 -10.62 15.35
N LEU A 88 7.45 -9.45 14.79
CA LEU A 88 8.80 -8.87 14.89
C LEU A 88 9.16 -8.56 16.35
N ALA A 89 8.22 -8.00 17.11
CA ALA A 89 8.37 -7.78 18.55
C ALA A 89 8.57 -9.10 19.32
N ALA A 90 7.91 -10.18 18.88
CA ALA A 90 8.08 -11.52 19.45
C ALA A 90 9.43 -12.18 19.12
N GLY A 91 10.21 -11.60 18.19
CA GLY A 91 11.57 -12.05 17.85
C GLY A 91 11.75 -12.59 16.43
N GLU A 92 10.69 -12.61 15.61
CA GLU A 92 10.82 -12.96 14.21
C GLU A 92 11.65 -11.92 13.45
N ARG A 93 12.46 -12.37 12.49
CA ARG A 93 13.44 -11.50 11.81
C ARG A 93 13.13 -11.22 10.35
N ARG A 94 12.62 -12.22 9.64
CA ARG A 94 12.25 -12.12 8.22
C ARG A 94 10.98 -12.92 8.01
N ILE A 95 9.87 -12.22 7.84
CA ILE A 95 8.55 -12.84 7.68
C ILE A 95 7.87 -12.30 6.44
N PHE A 96 7.02 -13.12 5.82
CA PHE A 96 6.10 -12.65 4.80
C PHE A 96 4.72 -13.28 4.99
N SER A 97 3.67 -12.55 4.62
CA SER A 97 2.31 -13.06 4.53
C SER A 97 1.82 -12.86 3.11
N LEU A 98 1.22 -13.90 2.53
CA LEU A 98 0.50 -13.82 1.27
C LEU A 98 -0.96 -14.20 1.53
N SER A 99 -1.78 -13.22 1.90
CA SER A 99 -3.11 -13.46 2.45
C SER A 99 -4.17 -12.56 1.84
N ALA A 100 -5.43 -12.93 2.05
CA ALA A 100 -6.55 -12.08 1.69
C ALA A 100 -6.69 -10.93 2.71
N VAL A 101 -6.90 -9.72 2.19
CA VAL A 101 -7.22 -8.52 2.96
C VAL A 101 -8.56 -7.96 2.49
N TYR A 102 -9.19 -7.13 3.31
CA TYR A 102 -10.57 -6.71 3.10
C TYR A 102 -10.69 -5.21 3.28
N ARG A 103 -11.19 -4.52 2.24
CA ARG A 103 -11.39 -3.08 2.26
C ARG A 103 -12.79 -2.75 1.77
N ASN A 104 -13.59 -2.22 2.68
CA ASN A 104 -14.94 -1.78 2.40
C ASN A 104 -14.87 -0.53 1.50
N ARG A 105 -15.83 -0.37 0.59
CA ARG A 105 -15.92 0.72 -0.43
C ARG A 105 -14.89 0.70 -1.56
N GLU A 106 -13.92 -0.21 -1.57
CA GLU A 106 -12.98 -0.36 -2.69
C GLU A 106 -13.53 -1.24 -3.81
N ARG A 107 -13.91 -0.64 -4.95
CA ARG A 107 -14.27 -1.38 -6.18
C ARG A 107 -13.93 -0.59 -7.44
N GLY A 108 -13.26 -1.25 -8.38
CA GLY A 108 -12.90 -0.65 -9.66
C GLY A 108 -11.99 -1.56 -10.49
N PRO A 109 -11.38 -1.02 -11.57
CA PRO A 109 -10.47 -1.79 -12.41
C PRO A 109 -9.22 -2.31 -11.66
N LEU A 110 -8.76 -1.57 -10.65
CA LEU A 110 -7.56 -1.89 -9.85
C LEU A 110 -7.88 -2.19 -8.37
N HIS A 111 -9.16 -2.22 -8.01
CA HIS A 111 -9.64 -2.28 -6.62
C HIS A 111 -10.76 -3.29 -6.50
N HIS A 112 -10.76 -4.04 -5.43
CA HIS A 112 -11.80 -5.04 -5.16
C HIS A 112 -11.91 -5.23 -3.65
N PRO A 113 -13.10 -5.47 -3.08
CA PRO A 113 -13.30 -5.41 -1.63
C PRO A 113 -12.62 -6.53 -0.85
N SER A 114 -12.23 -7.61 -1.53
CA SER A 114 -11.35 -8.66 -1.01
C SER A 114 -10.29 -8.98 -2.04
N PHE A 115 -9.02 -8.86 -1.67
CA PHE A 115 -7.91 -9.02 -2.59
C PHE A 115 -6.70 -9.63 -1.88
N THR A 116 -5.75 -10.16 -2.63
CA THR A 116 -4.54 -10.75 -2.06
C THR A 116 -3.45 -9.69 -1.96
N MET A 117 -2.87 -9.61 -0.78
CA MET A 117 -1.73 -8.75 -0.48
C MET A 117 -0.54 -9.61 -0.10
N LEU A 118 0.63 -9.26 -0.63
CA LEU A 118 1.91 -9.75 -0.17
C LEU A 118 2.49 -8.71 0.77
N GLU A 119 2.67 -9.05 2.04
CA GLU A 119 3.46 -8.22 2.96
C GLU A 119 4.71 -8.94 3.42
N TRP A 120 5.80 -8.22 3.60
CA TRP A 120 7.02 -8.78 4.14
C TRP A 120 7.80 -7.78 4.97
N TYR A 121 8.50 -8.30 5.97
CA TYR A 121 9.18 -7.50 6.98
C TYR A 121 10.59 -8.03 7.26
N ARG A 122 11.52 -7.11 7.55
CA ARG A 122 12.91 -7.38 7.86
C ARG A 122 13.35 -6.62 9.11
N ALA A 123 13.68 -7.35 10.18
CA ALA A 123 14.25 -6.78 11.38
C ALA A 123 15.72 -6.39 11.16
N ASN A 124 16.07 -5.19 11.60
CA ASN A 124 17.38 -4.56 11.54
C ASN A 124 17.92 -4.36 10.10
N GLU A 125 17.04 -4.23 9.12
CA GLU A 125 17.40 -3.90 7.74
C GLU A 125 16.73 -2.59 7.30
N THR A 126 17.40 -1.84 6.43
CA THR A 126 16.90 -0.56 5.92
C THR A 126 15.81 -0.78 4.88
N TYR A 127 14.91 0.20 4.74
CA TYR A 127 13.87 0.19 3.71
C TYR A 127 14.42 0.15 2.28
N GLU A 128 15.69 0.51 2.05
CA GLU A 128 16.35 0.34 0.76
C GLU A 128 16.52 -1.13 0.34
N SER A 129 16.58 -2.07 1.29
CA SER A 129 16.53 -3.50 0.97
C SER A 129 15.21 -3.86 0.28
N LEU A 130 14.11 -3.25 0.71
CA LEU A 130 12.78 -3.50 0.14
C LEU A 130 12.66 -2.97 -1.29
N MET A 131 13.40 -1.91 -1.65
CA MET A 131 13.47 -1.41 -3.02
C MET A 131 14.03 -2.47 -3.98
N LYS A 132 15.06 -3.21 -3.54
CA LYS A 132 15.65 -4.33 -4.29
C LYS A 132 14.71 -5.52 -4.34
N ASP A 133 14.03 -5.81 -3.24
CA ASP A 133 13.00 -6.86 -3.21
C ASP A 133 11.92 -6.57 -4.25
N CYS A 134 11.33 -5.37 -4.21
CA CYS A 134 10.34 -4.89 -5.16
C CYS A 134 10.75 -5.09 -6.62
N ALA A 135 11.98 -4.68 -6.99
CA ALA A 135 12.51 -4.90 -8.34
C ALA A 135 12.58 -6.40 -8.69
N GLY A 136 13.06 -7.23 -7.76
CA GLY A 136 13.14 -8.68 -7.91
C GLY A 136 11.78 -9.36 -8.07
N LEU A 137 10.76 -8.93 -7.31
CA LEU A 137 9.41 -9.50 -7.37
C LEU A 137 8.71 -9.11 -8.68
N VAL A 138 8.91 -7.89 -9.18
CA VAL A 138 8.41 -7.44 -10.50
C VAL A 138 9.02 -8.27 -11.62
N ALA A 139 10.35 -8.43 -11.63
CA ALA A 139 11.05 -9.25 -12.61
C ALA A 139 10.60 -10.72 -12.54
N LEU A 140 10.51 -11.30 -11.33
CA LEU A 140 10.08 -12.68 -11.12
C LEU A 140 8.67 -12.94 -11.70
N ALA A 141 7.73 -12.02 -11.49
CA ALA A 141 6.40 -12.15 -12.06
C ALA A 141 6.43 -12.14 -13.60
N ALA A 142 7.27 -11.29 -14.20
CA ALA A 142 7.46 -11.24 -15.64
C ALA A 142 8.07 -12.53 -16.20
N GLU A 143 9.10 -13.07 -15.54
CA GLU A 143 9.72 -14.36 -15.90
C GLU A 143 8.71 -15.49 -15.88
N ARG A 144 7.90 -15.58 -14.82
CA ARG A 144 6.90 -16.63 -14.67
C ARG A 144 5.75 -16.51 -15.67
N ALA A 145 5.38 -15.29 -16.05
CA ALA A 145 4.41 -15.05 -17.11
C ALA A 145 5.01 -15.20 -18.52
N GLY A 146 6.34 -15.29 -18.66
CA GLY A 146 7.02 -15.34 -19.95
C GLY A 146 6.90 -14.02 -20.75
N THR A 147 6.63 -12.89 -20.08
CA THR A 147 6.52 -11.59 -20.72
C THR A 147 7.81 -10.79 -20.65
N LYS A 148 8.08 -10.01 -21.70
CA LYS A 148 9.25 -9.11 -21.77
C LYS A 148 8.92 -7.67 -21.40
N ARG A 149 7.65 -7.31 -21.40
CA ARG A 149 7.15 -5.96 -21.07
C ARG A 149 5.84 -6.07 -20.32
N PHE A 150 5.63 -5.16 -19.38
CA PHE A 150 4.30 -4.90 -18.84
C PHE A 150 3.64 -3.78 -19.65
N ALA A 151 2.32 -3.86 -19.78
CA ALA A 151 1.54 -2.84 -20.44
C ALA A 151 0.18 -2.68 -19.75
N PHE A 152 -0.22 -1.44 -19.50
CA PHE A 152 -1.53 -1.12 -18.93
C PHE A 152 -2.00 0.25 -19.42
N ARG A 153 -3.18 0.30 -20.05
CA ARG A 153 -3.85 1.54 -20.52
C ARG A 153 -2.93 2.48 -21.32
N GLY A 154 -2.14 1.93 -22.24
CA GLY A 154 -1.24 2.71 -23.10
C GLY A 154 0.09 3.10 -22.46
N ARG A 155 0.35 2.69 -21.21
CA ARG A 155 1.65 2.78 -20.55
C ARG A 155 2.36 1.44 -20.63
N GLU A 156 3.68 1.49 -20.77
CA GLU A 156 4.53 0.30 -20.84
C GLU A 156 5.73 0.44 -19.92
N ALA A 157 6.22 -0.68 -19.39
CA ALA A 157 7.46 -0.73 -18.63
C ALA A 157 8.22 -2.02 -18.93
N ASP A 158 9.55 -1.93 -18.94
CA ASP A 158 10.43 -3.09 -18.84
C ASP A 158 10.51 -3.54 -17.37
N PRO A 159 9.97 -4.72 -17.00
CA PRO A 159 9.98 -5.21 -15.63
C PRO A 159 11.36 -5.69 -15.15
N PHE A 160 12.34 -5.79 -16.06
CA PHE A 160 13.72 -6.20 -15.74
C PHE A 160 14.66 -5.01 -15.55
N ALA A 161 14.24 -3.81 -15.97
CA ALA A 161 15.03 -2.61 -15.82
C ALA A 161 15.11 -2.19 -14.35
N GLU A 162 16.28 -1.69 -13.95
CA GLU A 162 16.47 -1.10 -12.61
C GLU A 162 15.45 0.04 -12.40
N PRO A 163 14.65 0.00 -11.31
CA PRO A 163 13.67 1.04 -11.06
C PRO A 163 14.31 2.43 -10.95
N GLN A 164 13.65 3.42 -11.54
CA GLN A 164 14.01 4.81 -11.30
C GLN A 164 13.72 5.16 -9.85
N ARG A 165 14.70 5.73 -9.13
CA ARG A 165 14.44 6.44 -7.87
C ARG A 165 14.08 7.89 -8.17
N LEU A 166 12.99 8.36 -7.59
CA LEU A 166 12.53 9.75 -7.69
C LEU A 166 11.99 10.15 -6.32
N SER A 167 12.50 11.22 -5.72
CA SER A 167 11.90 11.69 -4.47
C SER A 167 10.58 12.42 -4.73
N VAL A 168 9.68 12.45 -3.76
CA VAL A 168 8.41 13.21 -3.85
C VAL A 168 8.71 14.69 -4.09
N ALA A 169 9.69 15.26 -3.40
CA ALA A 169 10.10 16.65 -3.61
C ALA A 169 10.58 16.92 -5.05
N GLU A 170 11.42 16.04 -5.61
CA GLU A 170 11.84 16.14 -7.01
C GLU A 170 10.67 15.97 -7.98
N ALA A 171 9.71 15.09 -7.67
CA ALA A 171 8.51 14.90 -8.49
C ALA A 171 7.63 16.17 -8.51
N PHE A 172 7.43 16.80 -7.36
CA PHE A 172 6.73 18.08 -7.24
C PHE A 172 7.44 19.18 -8.04
N ALA A 173 8.76 19.30 -7.89
CA ALA A 173 9.54 20.29 -8.64
C ALA A 173 9.46 20.05 -10.15
N ARG A 174 9.63 18.79 -10.58
CA ARG A 174 9.69 18.42 -12.01
C ARG A 174 8.34 18.51 -12.72
N TYR A 175 7.26 18.03 -12.10
CA TYR A 175 5.97 17.86 -12.77
C TYR A 175 4.94 18.93 -12.42
N ALA A 176 5.12 19.63 -11.30
CA ALA A 176 4.22 20.71 -10.86
C ALA A 176 4.91 22.07 -10.74
N GLY A 177 6.25 22.14 -10.74
CA GLY A 177 6.98 23.39 -10.52
C GLY A 177 6.84 23.92 -9.08
N ILE A 178 6.59 23.02 -8.12
CA ILE A 178 6.33 23.33 -6.71
C ILE A 178 7.53 22.88 -5.86
N ASP A 179 8.02 23.76 -4.98
CA ASP A 179 8.95 23.39 -3.92
C ASP A 179 8.16 22.87 -2.72
N LEU A 180 7.98 21.55 -2.66
CA LEU A 180 7.20 20.91 -1.60
C LEU A 180 7.81 21.15 -0.21
N LEU A 181 9.14 21.06 -0.08
CA LEU A 181 9.81 21.12 1.22
C LEU A 181 9.86 22.53 1.81
N ALA A 182 9.53 23.56 1.03
CA ALA A 182 9.27 24.90 1.55
C ALA A 182 7.95 25.00 2.34
N THR A 183 7.10 23.97 2.27
CA THR A 183 5.77 23.94 2.91
C THR A 183 5.70 22.97 4.09
N VAL A 184 6.84 22.36 4.46
CA VAL A 184 6.95 21.40 5.57
C VAL A 184 8.10 21.82 6.46
N ALA A 185 7.84 22.01 7.75
CA ALA A 185 8.86 22.35 8.73
C ALA A 185 9.54 21.09 9.29
N GLY A 186 10.72 21.26 9.90
CA GLY A 186 11.51 20.14 10.44
C GLY A 186 10.86 19.39 11.60
N ASP A 187 9.82 19.95 12.22
CA ASP A 187 8.99 19.27 13.23
C ASP A 187 7.77 18.53 12.62
N GLY A 188 7.66 18.54 11.29
CA GLY A 188 6.57 17.93 10.55
C GLY A 188 5.31 18.78 10.43
N SER A 189 5.30 20.00 10.97
CA SER A 189 4.18 20.93 10.74
C SER A 189 4.13 21.38 9.28
N THR A 190 2.91 21.56 8.76
CA THR A 190 2.66 21.87 7.35
C THR A 190 2.09 23.27 7.18
N ASP A 191 2.56 24.00 6.17
CA ASP A 191 2.09 25.33 5.80
C ASP A 191 1.13 25.25 4.62
N ARG A 192 -0.16 25.17 4.94
CA ARG A 192 -1.26 25.12 3.97
C ARG A 192 -1.24 26.33 3.02
N GLU A 193 -1.03 27.54 3.53
CA GLU A 193 -1.12 28.75 2.72
C GLU A 193 0.02 28.84 1.71
N ALA A 194 1.23 28.45 2.11
CA ALA A 194 2.37 28.35 1.20
C ALA A 194 2.12 27.33 0.09
N LEU A 195 1.60 26.14 0.41
CA LEU A 195 1.28 25.13 -0.59
C LEU A 195 0.15 25.60 -1.52
N HIS A 196 -0.92 26.17 -0.96
CA HIS A 196 -2.03 26.73 -1.73
C HIS A 196 -1.56 27.79 -2.73
N ALA A 197 -0.72 28.75 -2.30
CA ALA A 197 -0.15 29.77 -3.17
C ALA A 197 0.69 29.16 -4.30
N ALA A 198 1.43 28.08 -4.02
CA ALA A 198 2.20 27.35 -5.02
C ALA A 198 1.30 26.64 -6.05
N LEU A 199 0.20 26.01 -5.62
CA LEU A 199 -0.78 25.39 -6.52
C LEU A 199 -1.46 26.43 -7.43
N VAL A 200 -1.88 27.57 -6.88
CA VAL A 200 -2.47 28.67 -7.65
C VAL A 200 -1.50 29.16 -8.73
N LYS A 201 -0.22 29.34 -8.38
CA LYS A 201 0.82 29.72 -9.34
C LYS A 201 1.05 28.65 -10.42
N ALA A 202 0.91 27.37 -10.07
CA ALA A 202 0.99 26.24 -11.00
C ALA A 202 -0.29 26.05 -11.86
N GLY A 203 -1.32 26.87 -11.65
CA GLY A 203 -2.59 26.79 -12.38
C GLY A 203 -3.45 25.59 -11.99
N LEU A 204 -3.24 25.02 -10.81
CA LEU A 204 -4.05 23.94 -10.25
C LEU A 204 -5.27 24.51 -9.53
N ARG A 205 -6.41 23.84 -9.67
CA ARG A 205 -7.65 24.21 -8.98
C ARG A 205 -7.56 23.81 -7.52
N THR A 206 -8.17 24.59 -6.62
CA THR A 206 -8.23 24.30 -5.19
C THR A 206 -9.66 24.54 -4.68
N ALA A 207 -10.03 23.90 -3.58
CA ALA A 207 -11.27 24.17 -2.86
C ALA A 207 -10.99 25.03 -1.60
N PRO A 208 -11.92 25.88 -1.17
CA PRO A 208 -11.71 26.74 0.01
C PRO A 208 -11.43 25.97 1.31
N ASP A 209 -11.97 24.75 1.42
CA ASP A 209 -11.86 23.84 2.56
C ASP A 209 -10.75 22.79 2.41
N ASP A 210 -10.00 22.78 1.29
CA ASP A 210 -8.83 21.91 1.12
C ASP A 210 -7.81 22.22 2.24
N ASN A 211 -7.47 21.20 3.03
CA ASN A 211 -6.36 21.23 3.97
C ASN A 211 -5.02 20.97 3.23
N TRP A 212 -3.90 20.96 3.94
CA TRP A 212 -2.60 20.75 3.29
C TRP A 212 -2.50 19.38 2.58
N ALA A 213 -3.02 18.31 3.20
CA ALA A 213 -3.02 16.95 2.64
C ALA A 213 -3.90 16.85 1.39
N ASP A 214 -5.05 17.53 1.36
CA ASP A 214 -5.92 17.62 0.18
C ASP A 214 -5.18 18.26 -1.00
N LEU A 215 -4.45 19.37 -0.75
CA LEU A 215 -3.64 20.05 -1.76
C LEU A 215 -2.48 19.17 -2.24
N PHE A 216 -1.80 18.48 -1.33
CA PHE A 216 -0.74 17.53 -1.64
C PHE A 216 -1.25 16.39 -2.54
N SER A 217 -2.34 15.73 -2.13
CA SER A 217 -3.00 14.64 -2.85
C SER A 217 -3.42 15.07 -4.25
N ARG A 218 -3.93 16.31 -4.39
CA ARG A 218 -4.29 16.87 -5.69
C ARG A 218 -3.09 16.96 -6.64
N VAL A 219 -1.95 17.45 -6.16
CA VAL A 219 -0.72 17.53 -6.99
C VAL A 219 -0.25 16.12 -7.38
N MET A 220 -0.30 15.18 -6.43
CA MET A 220 0.05 13.78 -6.68
C MET A 220 -0.77 13.19 -7.82
N VAL A 221 -2.09 13.23 -7.72
CA VAL A 221 -3.02 12.63 -8.69
C VAL A 221 -2.99 13.34 -10.05
N GLU A 222 -3.00 14.68 -10.07
CA GLU A 222 -3.14 15.43 -11.32
C GLU A 222 -1.83 15.57 -12.09
N LYS A 223 -0.67 15.60 -11.42
CA LYS A 223 0.62 15.95 -12.04
C LYS A 223 1.66 14.84 -11.96
N ILE A 224 1.72 14.09 -10.86
CA ILE A 224 2.84 13.19 -10.58
C ILE A 224 2.52 11.76 -11.02
N GLU A 225 1.49 11.13 -10.46
CA GLU A 225 1.07 9.76 -10.77
C GLU A 225 0.90 9.46 -12.27
N PRO A 226 0.43 10.40 -13.12
CA PRO A 226 0.35 10.16 -14.55
C PRO A 226 1.70 9.92 -15.23
N ALA A 227 2.80 10.36 -14.63
CA ALA A 227 4.16 10.24 -15.16
C ALA A 227 4.95 9.06 -14.57
N LEU A 228 4.42 8.35 -13.57
CA LEU A 228 5.15 7.28 -12.88
C LEU A 228 5.06 5.93 -13.61
N GLY A 229 6.15 5.16 -13.54
CA GLY A 229 6.20 3.79 -14.03
C GLY A 229 6.19 3.66 -15.56
N GLN A 230 6.57 4.71 -16.31
CA GLN A 230 6.68 4.66 -17.77
C GLN A 230 8.11 4.30 -18.20
N GLY A 231 8.23 3.32 -19.11
CA GLY A 231 9.48 2.77 -19.62
C GLY A 231 10.15 1.77 -18.67
N ARG A 232 10.12 2.04 -17.36
CA ARG A 232 10.59 1.18 -16.26
C ARG A 232 9.79 1.47 -15.00
N ALA A 233 9.88 0.62 -13.98
CA ALA A 233 9.28 0.90 -12.68
C ALA A 233 9.87 2.17 -12.05
N THR A 234 9.08 2.87 -11.24
CA THR A 234 9.50 4.06 -10.49
C THR A 234 9.28 3.80 -8.99
N ILE A 235 10.34 3.97 -8.22
CA ILE A 235 10.30 4.08 -6.77
C ILE A 235 10.16 5.57 -6.45
N LEU A 236 8.97 5.97 -6.01
CA LEU A 236 8.70 7.30 -5.50
C LEU A 236 8.97 7.28 -3.99
N TYR A 237 9.93 8.07 -3.48
CA TYR A 237 10.37 7.98 -2.08
C TYR A 237 10.50 9.32 -1.37
N GLY A 238 10.68 9.32 -0.05
CA GLY A 238 10.89 10.54 0.72
C GLY A 238 9.60 11.36 0.82
N TYR A 239 8.53 10.70 1.25
CA TYR A 239 7.24 11.36 1.49
C TYR A 239 7.37 12.32 2.68
N PRO A 240 6.66 13.46 2.66
CA PRO A 240 6.51 14.32 3.82
C PRO A 240 6.08 13.52 5.04
N ILE A 241 6.62 13.84 6.22
CA ILE A 241 6.34 13.10 7.45
C ILE A 241 4.86 13.15 7.84
N SER A 242 4.15 14.22 7.46
CA SER A 242 2.70 14.37 7.62
C SER A 242 1.89 13.36 6.80
N GLU A 243 2.49 12.83 5.72
CA GLU A 243 1.90 11.83 4.84
C GLU A 243 2.48 10.43 5.12
N ALA A 244 2.93 10.15 6.34
CA ALA A 244 3.68 8.93 6.63
C ALA A 244 3.34 8.34 8.01
N ALA A 245 2.06 8.03 8.24
CA ALA A 245 1.51 7.63 9.53
C ALA A 245 2.27 6.49 10.25
N LEU A 246 2.84 5.55 9.51
CA LEU A 246 3.51 4.34 10.05
C LEU A 246 5.03 4.32 9.81
N ALA A 247 5.57 5.31 9.08
CA ALA A 247 6.98 5.34 8.73
C ALA A 247 7.80 6.18 9.71
N ARG A 248 9.02 5.73 10.01
CA ARG A 248 9.97 6.52 10.80
C ARG A 248 10.46 7.74 10.03
N PRO A 249 10.77 8.85 10.72
CA PRO A 249 11.44 10.00 10.10
C PRO A 249 12.76 9.61 9.44
N SER A 250 13.10 10.28 8.35
CA SER A 250 14.42 10.15 7.73
C SER A 250 15.49 10.74 8.65
N ALA A 251 16.63 10.06 8.74
CA ALA A 251 17.80 10.57 9.46
C ALA A 251 18.45 11.77 8.76
N ASP A 252 18.30 11.89 7.43
CA ASP A 252 18.95 12.92 6.62
C ASP A 252 18.16 14.23 6.56
N ASP A 253 16.83 14.16 6.58
CA ASP A 253 15.94 15.32 6.55
C ASP A 253 14.64 15.01 7.33
N PRO A 254 14.42 15.62 8.51
CA PRO A 254 13.29 15.30 9.37
C PRO A 254 11.92 15.70 8.79
N ARG A 255 11.89 16.48 7.70
CA ARG A 255 10.65 16.82 6.98
C ARG A 255 10.06 15.64 6.24
N VAL A 256 10.85 14.62 5.95
CA VAL A 256 10.44 13.43 5.18
C VAL A 256 10.60 12.15 6.00
N ALA A 257 9.87 11.12 5.61
CA ALA A 257 9.93 9.80 6.21
C ALA A 257 10.67 8.81 5.31
N GLU A 258 11.14 7.71 5.90
CA GLU A 258 11.60 6.52 5.17
C GLU A 258 10.39 5.77 4.60
N ARG A 259 9.69 6.39 3.64
CA ARG A 259 8.57 5.80 2.91
C ARG A 259 8.89 5.80 1.42
N PHE A 260 8.50 4.73 0.73
CA PHE A 260 8.42 4.73 -0.72
C PHE A 260 7.20 3.96 -1.24
N GLU A 261 6.79 4.30 -2.44
CA GLU A 261 5.84 3.54 -3.24
C GLU A 261 6.50 3.07 -4.55
N LEU A 262 6.08 1.92 -5.05
CA LEU A 262 6.51 1.37 -6.32
C LEU A 262 5.40 1.51 -7.36
N TYR A 263 5.69 2.19 -8.46
CA TYR A 263 4.80 2.33 -9.61
C TYR A 263 5.33 1.59 -10.83
N CYS A 264 4.46 0.89 -11.55
CA CYS A 264 4.79 0.26 -12.83
C CYS A 264 3.61 0.38 -13.79
N CYS A 265 3.85 0.85 -15.02
CA CYS A 265 2.80 1.17 -16.00
C CYS A 265 1.72 2.11 -15.44
N GLY A 266 2.08 3.04 -14.55
CA GLY A 266 1.11 3.92 -13.87
C GLY A 266 0.25 3.25 -12.81
N VAL A 267 0.55 2.01 -12.43
CA VAL A 267 -0.13 1.29 -11.34
C VAL A 267 0.78 1.27 -10.13
N GLU A 268 0.27 1.76 -9.00
CA GLU A 268 0.90 1.57 -7.69
C GLU A 268 0.84 0.07 -7.32
N LEU A 269 2.01 -0.55 -7.20
CA LEU A 269 2.19 -1.95 -6.89
C LEU A 269 2.49 -2.18 -5.41
N ALA A 270 3.27 -1.31 -4.77
CA ALA A 270 3.68 -1.49 -3.40
C ALA A 270 3.83 -0.17 -2.65
N ASN A 271 3.65 -0.23 -1.34
CA ASN A 271 3.93 0.83 -0.38
C ASN A 271 4.79 0.24 0.75
N ALA A 272 5.83 0.96 1.18
CA ALA A 272 6.88 0.40 2.02
C ALA A 272 7.53 1.46 2.92
N PHE A 273 7.97 1.02 4.10
CA PHE A 273 8.44 1.90 5.16
C PHE A 273 9.68 1.36 5.86
N GLY A 274 10.52 2.28 6.36
CA GLY A 274 11.26 2.04 7.59
C GLY A 274 10.27 2.18 8.75
N GLU A 275 10.11 1.14 9.56
CA GLU A 275 9.01 1.07 10.52
C GLU A 275 9.19 2.05 11.68
N LEU A 276 8.11 2.74 12.04
CA LEU A 276 8.03 3.51 13.28
C LEU A 276 7.87 2.55 14.46
N THR A 277 8.80 2.61 15.42
CA THR A 277 8.76 1.81 16.66
C THR A 277 8.45 2.65 17.91
N ASP A 278 8.44 3.98 17.79
CA ASP A 278 8.04 4.87 18.89
C ASP A 278 6.53 4.78 19.13
N ALA A 279 6.14 4.07 20.19
CA ALA A 279 4.73 3.84 20.53
C ALA A 279 3.97 5.12 20.90
N ALA A 280 4.63 6.12 21.48
CA ALA A 280 3.98 7.37 21.86
C ALA A 280 3.68 8.21 20.62
N GLU A 281 4.63 8.29 19.70
CA GLU A 281 4.44 8.93 18.41
C GLU A 281 3.41 8.19 17.55
N GLN A 282 3.45 6.85 17.53
CA GLN A 282 2.46 6.07 16.80
C GLN A 282 1.04 6.31 17.33
N ARG A 283 0.86 6.35 18.66
CA ARG A 283 -0.43 6.70 19.27
C ARG A 283 -0.90 8.08 18.82
N ARG A 284 -0.01 9.09 18.86
CA ARG A 284 -0.34 10.45 18.45
C ARG A 284 -0.88 10.47 17.01
N ARG A 285 -0.18 9.77 16.09
CA ARG A 285 -0.60 9.66 14.68
C ARG A 285 -1.93 8.94 14.52
N PHE A 286 -2.16 7.85 15.25
CA PHE A 286 -3.46 7.15 15.23
C PHE A 286 -4.61 8.02 15.72
N ILE A 287 -4.39 8.85 16.74
CA ILE A 287 -5.43 9.79 17.19
C ILE A 287 -5.76 10.79 16.08
N LEU A 288 -4.75 11.38 15.43
CA LEU A 288 -4.95 12.33 14.33
C LEU A 288 -5.70 11.71 13.14
N GLU A 289 -5.29 10.51 12.69
CA GLU A 289 -5.96 9.79 11.60
C GLU A 289 -7.42 9.44 11.94
N MET A 290 -7.68 9.06 13.20
CA MET A 290 -9.02 8.73 13.65
C MET A 290 -9.91 9.96 13.86
N ASP A 291 -9.35 11.09 14.28
CA ASP A 291 -10.05 12.38 14.32
C ASP A 291 -10.45 12.82 12.90
N GLU A 292 -9.55 12.66 11.93
CA GLU A 292 -9.83 12.95 10.53
C GLU A 292 -10.86 12.00 9.93
N LYS A 293 -10.76 10.71 10.26
CA LYS A 293 -11.76 9.71 9.86
C LYS A 293 -13.15 10.04 10.39
N GLU A 294 -13.24 10.46 11.64
CA GLU A 294 -14.50 10.86 12.27
C GLU A 294 -15.05 12.14 11.61
N ARG A 295 -14.19 13.11 11.31
CA ARG A 295 -14.57 14.34 10.60
C ARG A 295 -15.13 14.06 9.20
N ILE A 296 -14.50 13.20 8.42
CA ILE A 296 -14.90 12.93 7.02
C ILE A 296 -16.05 11.91 6.94
N TYR A 297 -15.95 10.80 7.67
CA TYR A 297 -16.81 9.64 7.49
C TYR A 297 -17.75 9.36 8.67
N GLY A 298 -17.61 10.07 9.79
CA GLY A 298 -18.42 9.84 11.00
C GLY A 298 -18.12 8.48 11.67
N GLU A 299 -16.93 7.93 11.46
CA GLU A 299 -16.51 6.61 11.95
C GLU A 299 -15.15 6.70 12.63
N ARG A 300 -14.95 5.89 13.67
CA ARG A 300 -13.68 5.78 14.40
C ARG A 300 -13.37 4.32 14.71
N TYR A 301 -12.14 3.89 14.42
CA TYR A 301 -11.64 2.59 14.84
C TYR A 301 -10.97 2.66 16.21
N PRO A 302 -11.02 1.57 17.00
CA PRO A 302 -10.28 1.52 18.25
C PRO A 302 -8.78 1.54 17.98
N ILE A 303 -8.02 2.04 18.94
CA ILE A 303 -6.56 1.90 18.94
C ILE A 303 -6.23 0.55 19.59
N ASP A 304 -5.37 -0.24 18.95
CA ASP A 304 -4.89 -1.50 19.49
C ASP A 304 -3.78 -1.25 20.52
N GLU A 305 -4.15 -1.31 21.80
CA GLU A 305 -3.24 -1.10 22.93
C GLU A 305 -2.14 -2.18 23.02
N ASP A 306 -2.45 -3.41 22.60
CA ASP A 306 -1.49 -4.52 22.57
C ASP A 306 -0.47 -4.30 21.44
N PHE A 307 -0.89 -3.73 20.31
CA PHE A 307 0.03 -3.30 19.25
C PHE A 307 0.99 -2.21 19.72
N LEU A 308 0.50 -1.19 20.42
CA LEU A 308 1.37 -0.14 20.97
C LEU A 308 2.37 -0.69 22.00
N ALA A 309 1.96 -1.66 22.82
CA ALA A 309 2.86 -2.36 23.74
C ALA A 309 3.93 -3.16 23.00
N ALA A 310 3.58 -3.82 21.89
CA ALA A 310 4.52 -4.56 21.06
C ALA A 310 5.55 -3.64 20.38
N LEU A 311 5.13 -2.47 19.88
CA LEU A 311 6.05 -1.49 19.27
C LEU A 311 7.18 -1.07 20.21
N ALA A 312 6.88 -0.91 21.51
CA ALA A 312 7.86 -0.49 22.51
C ALA A 312 9.05 -1.46 22.68
N ILE A 313 8.89 -2.73 22.28
CA ILE A 313 9.94 -3.75 22.32
C ILE A 313 10.35 -4.25 20.92
N MET A 314 9.72 -3.74 19.86
CA MET A 314 9.99 -4.14 18.49
C MET A 314 11.38 -3.64 18.07
N PRO A 315 12.24 -4.49 17.47
CA PRO A 315 13.51 -4.03 16.93
C PRO A 315 13.29 -3.06 15.76
N PRO A 316 14.26 -2.19 15.43
CA PRO A 316 14.23 -1.42 14.19
C PRO A 316 13.95 -2.36 13.01
N ALA A 317 13.05 -1.98 12.12
CA ALA A 317 12.66 -2.84 11.01
C ALA A 317 12.34 -2.03 9.75
N SER A 318 12.11 -2.73 8.65
CA SER A 318 11.45 -2.22 7.46
C SER A 318 10.43 -3.23 6.96
N GLY A 319 9.33 -2.75 6.39
CA GLY A 319 8.25 -3.57 5.85
C GLY A 319 7.68 -3.00 4.57
N ALA A 320 7.09 -3.87 3.75
CA ALA A 320 6.43 -3.50 2.51
C ALA A 320 5.15 -4.31 2.32
N ALA A 321 4.15 -3.63 1.76
CA ALA A 321 2.91 -4.22 1.28
C ALA A 321 2.81 -4.06 -0.24
N LEU A 322 2.61 -5.17 -0.94
CA LEU A 322 2.48 -5.24 -2.39
C LEU A 322 1.12 -5.81 -2.77
N GLY A 323 0.40 -5.12 -3.64
CA GLY A 323 -0.86 -5.57 -4.24
C GLY A 323 -0.59 -6.73 -5.20
N PHE A 324 -0.62 -7.97 -4.69
CA PHE A 324 -0.29 -9.16 -5.47
C PHE A 324 -1.17 -9.27 -6.72
N ASP A 325 -2.46 -8.96 -6.59
CA ASP A 325 -3.39 -9.02 -7.72
C ASP A 325 -3.04 -8.02 -8.82
N ARG A 326 -2.56 -6.82 -8.45
CA ARG A 326 -2.09 -5.81 -9.42
C ARG A 326 -0.83 -6.27 -10.13
N LEU A 327 0.10 -6.92 -9.41
CA LEU A 327 1.30 -7.50 -10.02
C LEU A 327 0.95 -8.61 -11.02
N VAL A 328 0.05 -9.53 -10.66
CA VAL A 328 -0.43 -10.57 -11.59
C VAL A 328 -1.16 -9.94 -12.77
N MET A 329 -1.93 -8.88 -12.55
CA MET A 329 -2.60 -8.13 -13.61
C MET A 329 -1.60 -7.65 -14.68
N LEU A 330 -0.54 -6.95 -14.25
CA LEU A 330 0.48 -6.45 -15.16
C LEU A 330 1.25 -7.58 -15.85
N ALA A 331 1.60 -8.64 -15.11
CA ALA A 331 2.33 -9.79 -15.66
C ALA A 331 1.52 -10.55 -16.72
N THR A 332 0.19 -10.59 -16.59
CA THR A 332 -0.70 -11.32 -17.50
C THR A 332 -1.39 -10.45 -18.54
N GLY A 333 -1.15 -9.13 -18.53
CA GLY A 333 -1.84 -8.16 -19.40
C GLY A 333 -3.34 -8.06 -19.14
N ALA A 334 -3.80 -8.37 -17.93
CA ALA A 334 -5.19 -8.18 -17.54
C ALA A 334 -5.52 -6.70 -17.37
N MET A 335 -6.75 -6.32 -17.70
CA MET A 335 -7.21 -4.93 -17.65
C MET A 335 -8.03 -4.62 -16.38
N ARG A 336 -8.48 -5.67 -15.69
CA ARG A 336 -9.24 -5.59 -14.44
C ARG A 336 -8.69 -6.59 -13.44
N VAL A 337 -8.70 -6.24 -12.16
CA VAL A 337 -8.22 -7.11 -11.08
C VAL A 337 -9.07 -8.38 -10.95
N GLU A 338 -10.35 -8.28 -11.27
CA GLU A 338 -11.29 -9.41 -11.30
C GLU A 338 -10.89 -10.49 -12.33
N ASP A 339 -10.14 -10.15 -13.38
CA ASP A 339 -9.68 -11.09 -14.41
C ASP A 339 -8.61 -12.06 -13.90
N VAL A 340 -7.97 -11.71 -12.77
CA VAL A 340 -6.92 -12.51 -12.13
C VAL A 340 -7.37 -13.05 -10.77
N MET A 341 -8.68 -12.98 -10.47
CA MET A 341 -9.30 -13.53 -9.26
C MET A 341 -10.12 -14.78 -9.58
N TRP A 342 -9.86 -15.85 -8.84
CA TRP A 342 -10.61 -17.11 -8.97
C TRP A 342 -12.09 -16.89 -8.66
N THR A 343 -12.39 -16.19 -7.56
CA THR A 343 -13.75 -15.94 -7.07
C THR A 343 -13.92 -14.47 -6.66
N PRO A 344 -14.32 -13.58 -7.58
CA PRO A 344 -14.61 -12.19 -7.22
C PRO A 344 -15.84 -12.10 -6.31
N VAL A 345 -15.87 -11.08 -5.45
CA VAL A 345 -16.98 -10.77 -4.54
C VAL A 345 -18.13 -10.26 -5.40
N ALA A 346 -19.32 -10.83 -5.21
CA ALA A 346 -20.53 -10.41 -5.91
C ALA A 346 -20.80 -8.92 -5.69
N GLY A 347 -21.28 -8.23 -6.72
CA GLY A 347 -21.62 -6.81 -6.65
C GLY A 347 -21.65 -6.13 -8.01
#